data_AF-A0A670JL00-F1
#
_entry.id   AF-A0A670JL00-F1
#
_cell.length_a   1.000
_cell.length_b   1.000
_cell.length_c   1.000
_cell.angle_alpha   90.00
_cell.angle_beta   90.00
_cell.angle_gamma   90.00
#
_symmetry.space_group_name_H-M   'P 1'
#
loop_
_entity.id
_entity.type
_entity.pdbx_description
1 polymer ?
#
loop_
_entity_poly.entity_id
_entity_poly.type
_entity_poly.pdbx_seq_one_letter_code
_entity_poly.pdbx_strand_id
1 'polypeptide(L)'
;MHFFLQTENFLKHKIRSRPDRSELVRMHILEETFAEPSLQATQMKLKRARLADDLNEKIAQRPGPMELVEKNILPVDSSVKEAIIGNVGCFLCGGFFVPFSFSVSLTVGGAVYLTLIG
;
A
#
# COMPACT_ATOMS: atom_id res chain seq x y z
N MET A 1 41.08 -5.07 -30.87
CA MET A 1 41.87 -5.01 -29.62
C MET A 1 41.47 -3.84 -28.71
N HIS A 2 41.17 -2.64 -29.23
CA HIS A 2 40.76 -1.48 -28.41
C HIS A 2 39.48 -1.69 -27.56
N PHE A 3 38.44 -2.31 -28.13
CA PHE A 3 37.17 -2.55 -27.43
C PHE A 3 37.30 -3.49 -26.21
N PHE A 4 38.15 -4.52 -26.30
CA PHE A 4 38.36 -5.47 -25.20
C PHE A 4 39.02 -4.81 -23.99
N LEU A 5 40.01 -3.95 -24.23
CA LEU A 5 40.70 -3.19 -23.17
C LEU A 5 39.78 -2.17 -22.49
N GLN A 6 38.86 -1.56 -23.23
CA GLN A 6 37.87 -0.65 -22.65
C GLN A 6 36.92 -1.38 -21.70
N THR A 7 36.42 -2.55 -22.10
CA THR A 7 35.54 -3.39 -21.28
C THR A 7 36.26 -3.91 -20.03
N GLU A 8 37.52 -4.33 -20.16
CA GLU A 8 38.39 -4.73 -19.04
C GLU A 8 38.50 -3.63 -17.97
N ASN A 9 38.83 -2.41 -18.39
CA ASN A 9 39.01 -1.29 -17.45
C ASN A 9 37.69 -0.89 -16.79
N PHE A 10 36.59 -0.88 -17.55
CA PHE A 10 35.26 -0.59 -17.02
C PHE A 10 34.82 -1.60 -15.95
N LEU A 11 34.97 -2.90 -16.23
CA LEU A 11 34.60 -3.96 -15.28
C LEU A 11 35.47 -3.92 -14.03
N LYS A 12 36.79 -3.72 -14.17
CA LYS A 12 37.71 -3.57 -13.02
C LYS A 12 37.31 -2.42 -12.11
N HIS A 13 36.88 -1.29 -12.68
CA HIS A 13 36.38 -0.16 -11.89
C HIS A 13 35.07 -0.51 -11.16
N LYS A 14 34.10 -1.11 -11.85
CA LYS A 14 32.80 -1.49 -11.27
C LYS A 14 32.90 -2.54 -10.16
N ILE A 15 33.85 -3.48 -10.25
CA ILE A 15 34.07 -4.49 -9.22
C ILE A 15 34.61 -3.84 -7.93
N ARG A 16 35.51 -2.86 -8.05
CA ARG A 16 36.07 -2.13 -6.90
C ARG A 16 35.05 -1.27 -6.18
N SER A 17 34.12 -0.68 -6.92
CA SER A 17 33.06 0.18 -6.38
C SER A 17 31.78 -0.59 -6.06
N ARG A 18 31.82 -1.92 -5.93
CA ARG A 18 30.62 -2.74 -5.72
C ARG A 18 30.11 -2.56 -4.28
N PRO A 19 28.85 -2.12 -4.08
CA PRO A 19 28.25 -2.03 -2.75
C PRO A 19 28.09 -3.39 -2.07
N ASP A 20 28.14 -3.38 -0.74
CA ASP A 20 27.89 -4.58 0.07
C ASP A 20 26.41 -4.96 0.07
N ARG A 21 26.13 -6.24 0.35
CA ARG A 21 24.74 -6.75 0.41
C ARG A 21 23.88 -5.97 1.40
N SER A 22 24.42 -5.65 2.58
CA SER A 22 23.69 -4.92 3.62
C SER A 22 23.27 -3.51 3.17
N GLU A 23 24.10 -2.84 2.39
CA GLU A 23 23.79 -1.54 1.81
C GLU A 23 22.66 -1.63 0.76
N LEU A 24 22.70 -2.66 -0.10
CA LEU A 24 21.61 -2.92 -1.05
C LEU A 24 20.27 -3.23 -0.35
N VAL A 25 20.31 -3.92 0.79
CA VAL A 25 19.12 -4.17 1.62
C VAL A 25 18.61 -2.89 2.28
N ARG A 26 19.51 -2.08 2.85
CA ARG A 26 19.16 -0.78 3.47
C ARG A 26 18.51 0.18 2.47
N MET A 27 18.95 0.14 1.22
CA MET A 27 18.37 0.91 0.12
C MET A 27 17.09 0.29 -0.47
N HIS A 28 16.62 -0.84 0.05
CA HIS A 28 15.46 -1.58 -0.45
C HIS A 28 15.59 -2.04 -1.91
N ILE A 29 16.82 -2.30 -2.37
CA ILE A 29 17.11 -2.93 -3.68
C ILE A 29 17.04 -4.45 -3.55
N LEU A 30 17.57 -5.00 -2.45
CA LEU A 30 17.46 -6.42 -2.10
C LEU A 30 16.55 -6.58 -0.89
N GLU A 31 15.85 -7.71 -0.84
CA GLU A 31 15.04 -8.08 0.31
C GLU A 31 15.91 -8.61 1.47
N GLU A 32 15.52 -8.25 2.69
CA GLU A 32 16.09 -8.79 3.92
C GLU A 32 15.53 -10.20 4.17
N THR A 33 15.89 -11.16 3.32
CA THR A 33 15.46 -12.55 3.47
C THR A 33 16.61 -13.52 3.26
N PHE A 34 16.55 -14.63 3.99
CA PHE A 34 17.43 -15.80 3.82
C PHE A 34 16.79 -16.85 2.90
N ALA A 35 15.60 -16.58 2.38
CA ALA A 35 14.88 -17.47 1.48
C ALA A 35 15.58 -17.55 0.12
N GLU A 36 15.44 -18.71 -0.51
CA GLU A 36 15.95 -19.00 -1.84
C GLU A 36 15.39 -17.98 -2.87
N PRO A 37 16.20 -17.47 -3.82
CA PRO A 37 15.80 -16.38 -4.71
C PRO A 37 14.50 -16.64 -5.48
N SER A 38 14.20 -17.89 -5.82
CA SER A 38 12.95 -18.24 -6.53
C SER A 38 11.69 -17.97 -5.70
N LEU A 39 11.76 -18.04 -4.36
CA LEU A 39 10.62 -17.93 -3.46
C LEU A 39 10.40 -16.50 -2.93
N GLN A 40 11.37 -15.60 -3.08
CA GLN A 40 11.33 -14.25 -2.50
C GLN A 40 10.11 -13.45 -2.98
N ALA A 41 9.79 -13.54 -4.27
CA ALA A 41 8.63 -12.86 -4.85
C ALA A 41 7.30 -13.32 -4.22
N THR A 42 7.14 -14.64 -4.05
CA THR A 42 5.95 -15.23 -3.44
C THR A 42 5.85 -14.89 -1.96
N GLN A 43 6.96 -14.95 -1.22
CA GLN A 43 7.02 -14.55 0.18
C GLN A 43 6.61 -13.09 0.37
N MET A 44 7.12 -12.17 -0.48
CA MET A 44 6.76 -10.76 -0.42
C MET A 44 5.27 -10.56 -0.71
N LYS A 45 4.72 -11.26 -1.70
CA LYS A 45 3.29 -11.18 -2.02
C LYS A 45 2.43 -11.59 -0.82
N LEU A 46 2.79 -12.68 -0.15
CA LEU A 46 2.10 -13.15 1.05
C LEU A 46 2.24 -12.16 2.21
N LYS A 47 3.45 -11.62 2.45
CA LYS A 47 3.70 -10.61 3.49
C LYS A 47 2.83 -9.36 3.26
N ARG A 48 2.73 -8.90 2.01
CA ARG A 48 1.89 -7.75 1.63
C ARG A 48 0.40 -8.03 1.82
N ALA A 49 -0.08 -9.21 1.44
CA ALA A 49 -1.48 -9.58 1.62
C ALA A 49 -1.88 -9.57 3.10
N ARG A 50 -1.08 -10.21 3.97
CA ARG A 50 -1.31 -10.21 5.42
C ARG A 50 -1.38 -8.80 6.00
N LEU A 51 -0.41 -7.95 5.62
CA LEU A 51 -0.40 -6.55 6.07
C LEU A 51 -1.63 -5.79 5.58
N ALA A 52 -2.09 -6.03 4.36
CA ALA A 52 -3.29 -5.39 3.84
C ALA A 52 -4.54 -5.83 4.63
N ASP A 53 -4.67 -7.11 4.94
CA ASP A 53 -5.78 -7.64 5.72
C ASP A 53 -5.79 -7.05 7.15
N ASP A 54 -4.63 -7.04 7.82
CA ASP A 54 -4.46 -6.45 9.16
C ASP A 54 -4.79 -4.94 9.18
N LEU A 55 -4.41 -4.22 8.13
CA LEU A 55 -4.72 -2.79 7.99
C LEU A 55 -6.21 -2.58 7.70
N ASN A 56 -6.83 -3.41 6.87
CA ASN A 56 -8.25 -3.32 6.54
C ASN A 56 -9.12 -3.49 7.79
N GLU A 57 -8.77 -4.44 8.67
CA GLU A 57 -9.47 -4.60 9.95
C GLU A 57 -9.37 -3.34 10.83
N LYS A 58 -8.16 -2.78 10.95
CA LYS A 58 -7.94 -1.55 11.74
C LYS A 58 -8.63 -0.32 11.15
N ILE A 59 -8.74 -0.25 9.82
CA ILE A 59 -9.46 0.82 9.13
C ILE A 59 -10.97 0.66 9.34
N ALA A 60 -11.49 -0.57 9.29
CA ALA A 60 -12.91 -0.84 9.55
C ALA A 60 -13.32 -0.45 10.98
N GLN A 61 -12.42 -0.65 11.95
CA GLN A 61 -12.61 -0.26 13.35
C GLN A 61 -12.16 1.17 13.66
N ARG A 62 -11.91 2.02 12.65
CA ARG A 62 -11.44 3.38 12.87
C ARG A 62 -12.49 4.17 13.68
N PRO A 63 -12.18 4.63 14.90
CA PRO A 63 -13.13 5.34 15.75
C PRO A 63 -13.54 6.66 15.09
N GLY A 64 -14.82 7.00 15.23
CA GLY A 64 -15.36 8.24 14.68
C GLY A 64 -14.70 9.48 15.28
N PRO A 65 -14.79 10.64 14.60
CA PRO A 65 -14.21 11.89 15.10
C PRO A 65 -14.76 12.29 16.47
N MET A 66 -16.01 11.93 16.78
CA MET A 66 -16.63 12.18 18.08
C MET A 66 -15.98 11.38 19.22
N GLU A 67 -15.65 10.10 18.99
CA GLU A 67 -14.99 9.26 19.98
C GLU A 67 -13.58 9.77 20.32
N LEU A 68 -12.90 10.42 19.38
CA LEU A 68 -11.56 10.99 19.59
C LEU A 68 -11.59 12.25 20.47
N VAL A 69 -12.68 13.03 20.40
CA VAL A 69 -12.92 14.19 21.27
C VAL A 69 -13.29 13.72 22.69
N GLU A 70 -14.11 12.67 22.81
CA GLU A 70 -14.45 12.07 24.12
C GLU A 70 -13.23 11.49 24.83
N LYS A 71 -12.30 10.89 24.08
CA LYS A 71 -11.03 10.36 24.60
C LYS A 71 -9.98 11.45 24.86
N ASN A 72 -10.31 12.74 24.70
CA ASN A 72 -9.42 13.90 24.86
C ASN A 72 -8.11 13.83 24.04
N ILE A 73 -8.11 13.06 22.96
CA ILE A 73 -6.96 12.95 22.04
C ILE A 73 -6.92 14.17 21.12
N LEU A 74 -8.11 14.70 20.78
CA LEU A 74 -8.27 15.97 20.06
C LEU A 74 -8.74 17.04 21.04
N PRO A 75 -7.93 18.07 21.35
CA PRO A 75 -8.41 19.22 22.10
C PRO A 75 -9.38 20.00 21.23
N VAL A 76 -10.61 20.18 21.72
CA VAL A 76 -11.65 20.99 21.07
C VAL A 76 -12.11 22.03 22.08
N ASP A 77 -12.07 23.30 21.68
CA ASP A 77 -12.69 24.38 22.44
C ASP A 77 -14.18 24.09 22.59
N SER A 78 -14.69 24.15 23.82
CA SER A 78 -16.03 23.69 24.20
C SER A 78 -17.19 24.28 23.38
N SER A 79 -17.00 25.41 22.70
CA SER A 79 -17.98 26.04 21.79
C SER A 79 -18.16 25.30 20.46
N VAL A 80 -17.13 24.57 19.98
CA VAL A 80 -17.14 23.87 18.69
C VAL A 80 -17.62 22.42 18.84
N LYS A 81 -17.53 21.87 20.07
CA LYS A 81 -17.98 20.51 20.40
C LYS A 81 -19.47 20.31 20.08
N GLU A 82 -20.31 21.29 20.42
CA GLU A 82 -21.76 21.26 20.17
C GLU A 82 -22.12 21.43 18.68
N ALA A 83 -21.36 22.25 17.93
CA ALA A 83 -21.59 22.47 16.50
C ALA A 83 -21.27 21.24 15.63
N ILE A 84 -20.29 20.42 16.06
CA ILE A 84 -19.95 19.15 15.41
C ILE A 84 -21.02 18.08 15.71
N ILE A 85 -21.54 18.04 16.94
CA ILE A 85 -22.58 17.09 17.34
C ILE A 85 -23.91 17.36 16.61
N GLY A 86 -24.26 18.64 16.41
CA GLY A 86 -25.49 19.03 15.69
C GLY A 86 -25.49 18.75 14.18
N ASN A 87 -24.31 18.61 13.56
CA ASN A 87 -24.18 18.49 12.10
C ASN A 87 -23.96 17.04 11.60
N VAL A 88 -23.64 16.09 12.49
CA VAL A 88 -23.28 14.70 12.11
C VAL A 88 -24.49 13.73 12.18
N GLY A 89 -25.65 14.20 12.65
CA GLY A 89 -26.87 13.39 12.79
C GLY A 89 -27.60 12.98 11.50
N CYS A 90 -27.20 13.45 10.31
CA CYS A 90 -27.87 13.07 9.07
C CYS A 90 -26.92 13.01 7.86
N PHE A 91 -26.14 11.92 7.78
CA PHE A 91 -25.69 11.38 6.48
C PHE A 91 -26.10 9.92 6.29
N LEU A 92 -26.98 9.39 7.16
CA LEU A 92 -27.56 8.05 7.02
C LEU A 92 -28.71 7.98 6.00
N CYS A 93 -28.98 9.03 5.22
CA CYS A 93 -29.89 8.92 4.09
C CYS A 93 -29.44 9.84 2.95
N GLY A 94 -28.34 9.46 2.30
CA GLY A 94 -27.79 10.15 1.13
C GLY A 94 -27.16 9.12 0.22
N GLY A 95 -27.99 8.25 -0.36
CA GLY A 95 -27.55 7.32 -1.37
C GLY A 95 -26.89 8.08 -2.51
N PHE A 96 -25.60 7.83 -2.74
CA PHE A 96 -25.12 7.93 -4.09
C PHE A 96 -25.72 6.73 -4.82
N PHE A 97 -26.84 6.97 -5.49
CA PHE A 97 -27.34 6.12 -6.56
C PHE A 97 -26.24 6.04 -7.62
N VAL A 98 -25.29 5.11 -7.46
CA VAL A 98 -24.61 4.53 -8.61
C VAL A 98 -25.54 3.41 -9.10
N PRO A 99 -26.25 3.57 -10.22
CA PRO A 99 -27.04 2.48 -10.79
C PRO A 99 -26.12 1.48 -11.49
N PHE A 100 -25.05 1.03 -10.83
CA PHE A 100 -24.19 -0.01 -11.37
C PHE A 100 -23.37 -0.64 -10.24
N SER A 101 -23.84 -1.78 -9.72
CA SER A 101 -23.04 -2.66 -8.89
C SER A 101 -21.86 -3.16 -9.73
N PHE A 102 -20.72 -2.49 -9.65
CA PHE A 102 -19.49 -2.96 -10.27
C PHE A 102 -18.86 -4.02 -9.37
N SER A 103 -19.25 -5.27 -9.57
CA SER A 103 -18.47 -6.40 -9.05
C SER A 103 -17.27 -6.61 -9.98
N VAL A 104 -16.10 -6.11 -9.60
CA VAL A 104 -14.85 -6.41 -10.31
C VAL A 104 -14.41 -7.82 -9.92
N SER A 105 -14.83 -8.82 -10.69
CA SER A 105 -14.27 -10.18 -10.60
C SER A 105 -13.08 -10.33 -11.53
N LEU A 106 -12.09 -11.08 -11.05
CA LEU A 106 -10.76 -11.23 -11.63
C LEU A 106 -10.72 -11.67 -13.10
N THR A 107 -9.74 -11.09 -13.78
CA THR A 107 -9.25 -11.35 -15.14
C THR A 107 -8.90 -12.81 -15.42
N VAL A 108 -9.45 -13.36 -16.51
CA VAL A 108 -8.81 -14.45 -17.26
C VAL A 108 -8.31 -13.86 -18.58
N GLY A 109 -7.00 -13.94 -18.83
CA GLY A 109 -6.44 -13.67 -20.16
C GLY A 109 -6.23 -12.21 -20.56
N GLY A 110 -5.84 -11.33 -19.63
CA GLY A 110 -5.19 -10.05 -19.97
C GLY A 110 -6.04 -8.97 -20.65
N ALA A 111 -7.34 -9.17 -20.82
CA ALA A 111 -8.27 -8.14 -21.30
C ALA A 111 -9.33 -7.85 -20.21
N VAL A 112 -9.55 -6.56 -19.93
CA VAL A 112 -10.59 -6.09 -19.01
C VAL A 112 -11.87 -5.98 -19.82
N TYR A 113 -12.76 -6.97 -19.74
CA TYR A 113 -14.07 -6.90 -20.40
C TYR A 113 -15.10 -6.27 -19.45
N LEU A 114 -15.51 -5.04 -19.77
CA LEU A 114 -16.71 -4.43 -19.23
C LEU A 114 -17.92 -5.03 -19.94
N THR A 115 -18.47 -6.14 -19.42
CA THR A 115 -19.75 -6.63 -19.92
C THR A 115 -20.87 -5.88 -19.20
N LEU A 116 -21.47 -4.91 -19.90
CA LEU A 116 -22.77 -4.33 -19.53
C LEU A 116 -23.83 -5.43 -19.67
N ILE A 117 -24.35 -5.94 -18.55
CA ILE A 117 -25.56 -6.75 -18.55
C ILE A 117 -26.73 -5.77 -18.38
N GLY A 118 -27.57 -5.67 -19.41
CA GLY A 118 -28.83 -4.93 -19.39
C GLY A 118 -29.98 -5.77 -18.87
#